data_AF-A0A0P4VJF7-F1
#
_entry.id   AF-A0A0P4VJF7-F1
#
_cell.length_a   1.000
_cell.length_b   1.000
_cell.length_c   1.000
_cell.angle_alpha   90.00
_cell.angle_beta   90.00
_cell.angle_gamma   90.00
#
_symmetry.space_group_name_H-M   'P 1'
#
loop_
_entity.id
_entity.type
_entity.pdbx_description
1 polymer ?
#
loop_
_entity_poly.entity_id
_entity_poly.type
_entity_poly.pdbx_seq_one_letter_code
_entity_poly.pdbx_strand_id
1 'polypeptide(L)'
;QLLADLPLGKIISSIKEAKEARSLLQSWLWGPTVLLAPQALRRWLDLERATFLHGLVCSSTPVQDPATDLHLKFLVESDIQDIAIATTQLLEASNNTGLSSISVR
;
A
#
# COMPACT_ATOMS: atom_id res chain seq x y z
N GLN A 1 -14.08 -16.99 5.59
CA GLN A 1 -14.49 -15.63 5.17
C GLN A 1 -13.84 -14.61 6.09
N LEU A 2 -12.54 -14.31 5.93
CA LEU A 2 -11.82 -13.42 6.87
C LEU A 2 -11.84 -11.94 6.42
N LEU A 3 -12.04 -11.70 5.12
CA LEU A 3 -12.02 -10.37 4.52
C LEU A 3 -13.41 -9.88 4.08
N ALA A 4 -14.40 -10.76 3.99
CA ALA A 4 -15.69 -10.45 3.34
C ALA A 4 -16.46 -9.29 4.00
N ASP A 5 -16.31 -9.15 5.32
CA ASP A 5 -16.98 -8.11 6.10
C ASP A 5 -16.18 -6.80 6.15
N LEU A 6 -14.92 -6.81 5.69
CA LEU A 6 -14.07 -5.63 5.67
C LEU A 6 -14.27 -4.84 4.37
N PRO A 7 -14.13 -3.50 4.41
CA PRO A 7 -14.18 -2.66 3.20
C PRO A 7 -13.22 -3.15 2.11
N LEU A 8 -12.05 -3.63 2.52
CA LEU A 8 -11.04 -4.21 1.64
C LEU A 8 -11.56 -5.44 0.89
N GLY A 9 -12.31 -6.34 1.53
CA GLY A 9 -12.84 -7.54 0.88
C GLY A 9 -13.87 -7.23 -0.19
N LYS A 10 -14.69 -6.19 0.02
CA LYS A 10 -15.64 -5.71 -1.00
C LYS A 10 -14.91 -5.18 -2.24
N ILE A 11 -13.87 -4.36 -2.06
CA ILE A 11 -13.09 -3.82 -3.19
C ILE A 11 -12.41 -4.98 -3.93
N ILE A 12 -11.71 -5.87 -3.22
CA ILE A 12 -11.02 -7.01 -3.83
C ILE A 12 -11.98 -7.90 -4.62
N SER A 13 -13.19 -8.12 -4.12
CA SER A 13 -14.20 -8.93 -4.83
C SER A 13 -14.68 -8.33 -6.15
N SER A 14 -14.50 -7.01 -6.34
CA SER A 14 -14.89 -6.28 -7.56
C SER A 14 -13.78 -6.22 -8.61
N ILE A 15 -12.53 -6.46 -8.21
CA ILE A 15 -11.36 -6.39 -9.10
C ILE A 15 -11.30 -7.63 -9.99
N LYS A 16 -11.09 -7.40 -11.29
CA LYS A 16 -11.02 -8.46 -12.29
C LYS A 16 -9.59 -8.85 -12.66
N GLU A 17 -8.65 -7.92 -12.49
CA GLU A 17 -7.26 -8.10 -12.90
C GLU A 17 -6.36 -8.35 -11.69
N ALA A 18 -5.54 -9.41 -11.75
CA ALA A 18 -4.61 -9.75 -10.67
C ALA A 18 -3.58 -8.64 -10.39
N LYS A 19 -3.21 -7.87 -11.42
CA LYS A 19 -2.31 -6.72 -11.27
C LYS A 19 -2.95 -5.62 -10.41
N GLU A 20 -4.20 -5.27 -10.70
CA GLU A 20 -4.94 -4.27 -9.94
C GLU A 20 -5.15 -4.72 -8.49
N ALA A 21 -5.51 -5.99 -8.27
CA ALA A 21 -5.67 -6.54 -6.92
C ALA A 21 -4.36 -6.50 -6.14
N ARG A 22 -3.24 -6.81 -6.80
CA ARG A 22 -1.90 -6.68 -6.22
C ARG A 22 -1.60 -5.23 -5.85
N SER A 23 -1.78 -4.28 -6.76
CA SER A 23 -1.53 -2.85 -6.49
C SER A 23 -2.36 -2.32 -5.33
N LEU A 24 -3.64 -2.70 -5.25
CA LEU A 24 -4.52 -2.35 -4.13
C LEU A 24 -3.99 -2.91 -2.81
N LEU A 25 -3.68 -4.21 -2.76
CA LEU A 25 -3.20 -4.87 -1.54
C LEU A 25 -1.85 -4.31 -1.08
N GLN A 26 -0.93 -4.06 -2.01
CA GLN A 26 0.36 -3.45 -1.68
C GLN A 26 0.18 -2.02 -1.16
N SER A 27 -0.71 -1.23 -1.77
CA SER A 27 -1.02 0.13 -1.31
C SER A 27 -1.75 0.13 0.03
N TRP A 28 -2.57 -0.88 0.32
CA TRP A 28 -3.19 -1.03 1.63
C TRP A 28 -2.17 -1.36 2.72
N LEU A 29 -1.15 -2.17 2.40
CA LEU A 29 -0.11 -2.57 3.35
C LEU A 29 0.96 -1.50 3.59
N TRP A 30 1.37 -0.79 2.54
CA TRP A 30 2.55 0.08 2.55
C TRP A 30 2.35 1.44 1.87
N GLY A 31 1.18 1.68 1.28
CA GLY A 31 0.83 2.95 0.66
C GLY A 31 0.51 4.05 1.67
N PRO A 32 0.35 5.29 1.19
CA PRO A 32 -0.03 6.41 2.05
C PRO A 32 -1.46 6.23 2.58
N THR A 33 -1.71 6.72 3.80
CA THR A 33 -3.03 6.67 4.44
C THR A 33 -3.92 7.85 4.07
N VAL A 34 -3.39 8.81 3.33
CA VAL A 34 -4.07 10.04 2.91
C VAL A 34 -3.86 10.29 1.43
N LEU A 35 -4.78 11.02 0.80
CA LEU A 35 -4.58 11.50 -0.57
C LEU A 35 -3.45 12.52 -0.60
N LEU A 36 -2.45 12.24 -1.43
CA LEU A 36 -1.34 13.14 -1.70
C LEU A 36 -1.44 13.68 -3.13
N ALA A 37 -1.16 14.97 -3.31
CA ALA A 37 -0.98 15.52 -4.64
C ALA A 37 0.15 14.78 -5.38
N PRO A 38 0.13 14.66 -6.72
CA PRO A 38 1.09 13.83 -7.45
C PRO A 38 2.57 14.11 -7.15
N GLN A 39 2.94 15.38 -6.95
CA GLN A 39 4.30 15.75 -6.57
C GLN A 39 4.66 15.35 -5.13
N ALA A 40 3.71 15.48 -4.21
CA ALA A 40 3.90 15.03 -2.83
C ALA A 40 3.99 13.51 -2.74
N LEU A 41 3.20 12.78 -3.55
CA LEU A 41 3.25 11.33 -3.62
C LEU A 41 4.60 10.80 -4.14
N ARG A 42 5.20 11.47 -5.14
CA ARG A 42 6.56 11.16 -5.60
C ARG A 42 7.58 11.31 -4.47
N ARG A 43 7.54 12.44 -3.76
CA ARG A 43 8.45 12.71 -2.63
C ARG A 43 8.24 11.73 -1.49
N TRP A 44 7.01 11.34 -1.21
CA TRP A 44 6.68 10.30 -0.25
C TRP A 44 7.33 8.98 -0.64
N LEU A 45 7.16 8.53 -1.88
CA LEU A 45 7.75 7.28 -2.36
C LEU A 45 9.29 7.30 -2.32
N ASP A 46 9.92 8.43 -2.67
CA ASP A 46 11.36 8.60 -2.56
C ASP A 46 11.85 8.52 -1.09
N LEU A 47 11.08 9.10 -0.15
CA LEU A 47 11.38 9.03 1.28
C LEU A 47 11.23 7.59 1.82
N GLU A 48 10.17 6.88 1.45
CA GLU A 48 9.98 5.48 1.85
C GLU A 48 11.12 4.59 1.35
N ARG A 49 11.54 4.77 0.08
CA ARG A 49 12.71 4.08 -0.51
C ARG A 49 13.99 4.36 0.25
N ALA A 50 14.26 5.63 0.57
CA ALA A 50 15.45 6.02 1.32
C ALA A 50 15.44 5.45 2.75
N THR A 51 14.29 5.48 3.41
CA THR A 51 14.08 4.96 4.77
C THR A 51 14.27 3.44 4.80
N PHE A 52 13.70 2.73 3.83
CA PHE A 52 13.86 1.28 3.70
C PHE A 52 15.32 0.90 3.47
N LEU A 53 16.02 1.56 2.54
CA LEU A 53 17.44 1.32 2.28
C LEU A 53 18.31 1.60 3.51
N HIS A 54 18.06 2.70 4.21
CA HIS A 54 18.75 3.02 5.45
C HIS A 54 18.54 1.91 6.50
N GLY A 55 17.32 1.41 6.65
CA GLY A 55 17.00 0.29 7.53
C GLY A 55 17.81 -0.96 7.20
N LEU A 56 17.92 -1.32 5.92
CA LEU A 56 18.74 -2.44 5.46
C LEU A 56 20.22 -2.26 5.79
N VAL A 57 20.79 -1.09 5.51
CA VAL A 57 22.21 -0.78 5.75
C VAL A 57 22.54 -0.78 7.24
N CYS A 58 21.65 -0.25 8.08
CA CYS A 58 21.87 -0.18 9.52
C CYS A 58 21.56 -1.50 10.25
N SER A 59 20.78 -2.40 9.65
CA SER A 59 20.52 -3.72 10.23
C SER A 59 21.75 -4.62 10.11
N SER A 60 22.32 -5.05 11.24
CA SER A 60 23.54 -5.88 11.28
C SER A 60 23.31 -7.35 10.89
N THR A 61 22.08 -7.75 10.62
CA THR A 61 21.69 -9.12 10.25
C THR A 61 20.85 -9.08 8.99
N PRO A 62 21.17 -9.89 7.96
CA PRO A 62 20.32 -9.99 6.78
C PRO A 62 18.95 -10.54 7.19
N VAL A 63 17.94 -9.69 7.16
CA VAL A 63 16.56 -10.05 7.48
C VAL A 63 16.03 -10.87 6.30
N GLN A 64 16.08 -12.21 6.40
CA GLN A 64 15.41 -13.12 5.47
C GLN A 64 13.91 -13.19 5.78
N ASP A 65 13.22 -12.05 5.71
CA ASP A 65 11.77 -11.99 5.85
C ASP A 65 11.12 -11.80 4.47
N PRO A 66 10.28 -12.74 4.00
CA PRO A 66 9.58 -12.59 2.72
C PRO A 66 8.71 -11.32 2.65
N ALA A 67 8.27 -10.76 3.78
CA ALA A 67 7.56 -9.48 3.78
C ALA A 67 8.47 -8.30 3.40
N THR A 68 9.78 -8.38 3.72
CA THR A 68 10.78 -7.39 3.33
C THR A 68 10.98 -7.39 1.81
N ASP A 69 11.06 -8.57 1.19
CA ASP A 69 11.18 -8.69 -0.28
C ASP A 69 9.93 -8.17 -1.01
N LEU A 70 8.73 -8.45 -0.47
CA LEU A 70 7.48 -7.95 -1.04
C LEU A 70 7.35 -6.43 -0.88
N HIS A 71 7.79 -5.88 0.26
CA HIS A 71 7.81 -4.44 0.47
C HIS A 71 8.81 -3.76 -0.49
N LEU A 72 10.00 -4.33 -0.68
CA LEU A 72 10.97 -3.83 -1.64
C LEU A 72 10.41 -3.85 -3.07
N LYS A 73 9.74 -4.94 -3.48
CA LYS A 73 9.06 -5.01 -4.77
C LYS A 73 8.01 -3.92 -4.93
N PHE A 74 7.19 -3.65 -3.91
CA PHE A 74 6.26 -2.52 -3.93
C PHE A 74 6.99 -1.19 -4.15
N LEU A 75 8.00 -0.90 -3.33
CA LEU A 75 8.73 0.37 -3.42
C LEU A 75 9.38 0.57 -4.79
N VAL A 76 9.88 -0.49 -5.44
CA VAL A 76 10.60 -0.40 -6.72
C VAL A 76 9.66 -0.45 -7.93
N GLU A 77 8.67 -1.35 -7.93
CA GLU A 77 7.85 -1.64 -9.11
C GLU A 77 6.60 -0.76 -9.22
N SER A 78 6.14 -0.15 -8.12
CA SER A 78 4.89 0.62 -8.13
C SER A 78 5.05 1.99 -8.79
N ASP A 79 4.11 2.32 -9.68
CA ASP A 79 3.95 3.65 -10.24
C ASP A 79 3.08 4.51 -9.32
N ILE A 80 3.37 5.81 -9.26
CA ILE A 80 2.61 6.76 -8.44
C ILE A 80 1.13 6.83 -8.82
N GLN A 81 0.76 6.55 -10.08
CA GLN A 81 -0.63 6.52 -10.53
C GLN A 81 -1.35 5.32 -9.94
N ASP A 82 -0.71 4.14 -9.97
CA ASP A 82 -1.28 2.92 -9.38
C ASP A 82 -1.50 3.11 -7.87
N ILE A 83 -0.54 3.72 -7.17
CA ILE A 83 -0.66 4.05 -5.74
C ILE A 83 -1.79 5.06 -5.50
N ALA A 84 -1.89 6.12 -6.31
CA ALA A 84 -2.92 7.13 -6.15
C ALA A 84 -4.34 6.57 -6.36
N ILE A 85 -4.53 5.74 -7.40
CA ILE A 85 -5.79 5.07 -7.70
C ILE A 85 -6.18 4.16 -6.54
N ALA A 86 -5.28 3.28 -6.11
CA ALA A 86 -5.52 2.36 -5.01
C ALA A 86 -5.84 3.09 -3.70
N THR A 87 -5.09 4.14 -3.36
CA THR A 87 -5.32 4.95 -2.16
C THR A 87 -6.70 5.61 -2.18
N THR A 88 -7.12 6.11 -3.35
CA THR A 88 -8.45 6.70 -3.53
C THR A 88 -9.55 5.66 -3.30
N GLN A 89 -9.44 4.49 -3.93
CA GLN A 89 -10.40 3.39 -3.75
C GLN A 89 -10.51 2.95 -2.28
N LEU A 90 -9.37 2.83 -1.58
CA LEU A 90 -9.33 2.45 -0.16
C LEU A 90 -10.00 3.48 0.75
N LEU A 91 -9.79 4.77 0.49
CA LEU A 91 -10.40 5.85 1.25
C LEU A 91 -11.91 5.94 0.99
N GLU A 92 -12.34 5.81 -0.25
CA GLU A 92 -13.77 5.76 -0.61
C GLU A 92 -14.48 4.59 0.07
N ALA A 93 -13.87 3.40 0.07
CA ALA A 93 -14.44 2.24 0.75
C ALA A 93 -14.50 2.40 2.28
N SER A 94 -13.52 3.08 2.87
CA SER A 94 -13.51 3.39 4.30
C SER A 94 -14.64 4.38 4.66
N ASN A 95 -14.83 5.42 3.85
CA ASN A 95 -15.90 6.40 4.05
C ASN A 95 -17.30 5.79 3.91
N ASN A 96 -17.48 4.88 2.94
CA ASN A 96 -18.77 4.22 2.68
C ASN A 96 -19.18 3.19 3.76
N THR A 97 -18.28 2.86 4.69
CA THR A 97 -18.56 1.88 5.75
C THR A 97 -18.69 2.50 7.14
N GLY A 98 -18.60 3.84 7.26
CA GLY A 98 -18.71 4.55 8.54
C GLY A 98 -17.56 4.24 9.52
N LEU A 99 -16.55 3.49 9.08
CA LEU A 99 -15.35 3.15 9.84
C LEU A 99 -14.25 4.15 9.44
N SER A 100 -14.29 5.34 10.05
CA SER A 100 -13.14 6.24 10.04
C SER A 100 -11.99 5.53 10.75
N SER A 101 -10.97 5.15 9.98
CA SER A 101 -9.79 4.36 10.37
C SER A 101 -9.94 2.84 10.21
N ILE A 102 -9.61 2.33 9.03
CA ILE A 102 -8.93 1.04 8.91
C ILE A 102 -7.56 1.33 8.29
N SER A 103 -6.70 1.97 9.06
CA SER A 103 -5.26 1.79 8.90
C SER A 103 -4.85 0.83 10.00
N VAL A 104 -4.50 -0.39 9.64
CA VAL A 104 -3.76 -1.28 10.54
C VAL A 104 -2.29 -0.94 10.32
N ARG A 105 -1.85 0.18 10.91
CA ARG A 105 -0.46 0.55 11.16
C ARG A 105 -0.39 1.76 12.07
#